data_AF-A0A196S659-F1
#
_entry.id   AF-A0A196S659-F1
#
_cell.length_a   1.000
_cell.length_b   1.000
_cell.length_c   1.000
_cell.angle_alpha   90.00
_cell.angle_beta   90.00
_cell.angle_gamma   90.00
#
_symmetry.space_group_name_H-M   'P 1'
#
loop_
_entity.id
_entity.type
_entity.pdbx_description
1 polymer ?
#
loop_
_entity_poly.entity_id
_entity_poly.type
_entity_poly.pdbx_seq_one_letter_code
_entity_poly.pdbx_strand_id
1 'polypeptide(L)'
;MGDDAVLPYAQMEGNCGVKDRVRVTSKIAMSEVQTQDIEKNVSKESVPDEAPCPYWLMMIPYVLTFVFFTFFSWKFIDTKPIQWHFPVVAYVFAGFCVLHWCYLLGERWYFYGPAGFYEIYWYCSLALLFTAAAVVLKLPSLIAECMCLTLFPHISFWIDAILTPICGHEVIGSAGWLYDKETPWHERISTFHHFWFFPCIFIVLYGQPPIPIQGYILSIVQFVVLNFFAHFMTPNVTVDKNGEIRKLNICVSHVAPDFLLNIPPFSWGTRQPYLVFLLVATLCYNVPFNYVAFFICEKVQQLVNMI
;
A
#
# COMPACT_ATOMS: atom_id res chain seq x y z
N MET A 1 1.75 -47.48 2.11
CA MET A 1 3.05 -47.27 2.78
C MET A 1 3.89 -46.51 1.77
N GLY A 2 3.85 -45.18 1.82
CA GLY A 2 4.91 -44.36 2.42
C GLY A 2 5.88 -44.01 1.29
N ASP A 3 6.18 -42.78 0.93
CA ASP A 3 6.34 -41.57 1.73
C ASP A 3 5.97 -40.34 0.89
N ASP A 4 5.01 -39.53 1.35
CA ASP A 4 4.78 -38.19 0.85
C ASP A 4 5.86 -37.28 1.45
N ALA A 5 6.95 -37.09 0.69
CA ALA A 5 7.98 -36.12 1.02
C ALA A 5 7.43 -34.71 0.84
N VAL A 6 7.05 -34.11 1.97
CA VAL A 6 6.73 -32.69 2.12
C VAL A 6 7.93 -31.86 1.65
N LEU A 7 7.81 -31.26 0.47
CA LEU A 7 8.81 -30.33 -0.07
C LEU A 7 8.75 -29.01 0.70
N PRO A 8 9.90 -28.46 1.14
CA PRO A 8 9.94 -27.22 1.91
C PRO A 8 9.51 -26.03 1.05
N TYR A 9 8.62 -25.22 1.61
CA TYR A 9 8.14 -23.95 1.08
C TYR A 9 9.32 -23.05 0.68
N ALA A 10 9.43 -22.76 -0.61
CA ALA A 10 10.39 -21.82 -1.15
C ALA A 10 10.02 -20.40 -0.69
N GLN A 11 11.03 -19.71 -0.17
CA GLN A 11 11.00 -18.41 0.49
C GLN A 11 10.32 -17.34 -0.37
N MET A 12 9.40 -16.59 0.24
CA MET A 12 8.77 -15.40 -0.33
C MET A 12 9.75 -14.23 -0.18
N GLU A 13 10.44 -13.86 -1.25
CA GLU A 13 11.16 -12.57 -1.33
C GLU A 13 10.22 -11.48 -1.86
N GLY A 14 9.15 -11.23 -1.10
CA GLY A 14 8.36 -10.02 -1.19
C GLY A 14 9.16 -8.88 -0.56
N ASN A 15 10.19 -8.43 -1.28
CA ASN A 15 11.24 -7.58 -0.75
C ASN A 15 10.73 -6.12 -0.58
N CYS A 16 9.86 -5.89 0.41
CA CYS A 16 9.63 -4.59 1.01
C CYS A 16 10.88 -4.23 1.83
N GLY A 17 11.89 -3.69 1.14
CA GLY A 17 12.93 -2.87 1.74
C GLY A 17 13.76 -3.49 2.87
N VAL A 18 14.28 -4.71 2.73
CA VAL A 18 15.40 -5.20 3.57
C VAL A 18 16.40 -6.04 2.76
N LYS A 19 17.53 -5.39 2.43
CA LYS A 19 18.89 -5.93 2.17
C LYS A 19 19.09 -7.02 1.11
N ASP A 20 19.43 -6.57 -0.10
CA ASP A 20 20.62 -7.08 -0.78
C ASP A 20 21.79 -6.12 -0.51
N ARG A 21 22.60 -6.40 0.52
CA ARG A 21 23.85 -5.68 0.75
C ARG A 21 24.92 -6.14 -0.25
N VAL A 22 24.79 -5.73 -1.51
CA VAL A 22 25.89 -5.84 -2.47
C VAL A 22 26.77 -4.61 -2.33
N ARG A 23 27.83 -4.73 -1.52
CA ARG A 23 28.91 -3.74 -1.48
C ARG A 23 29.65 -3.80 -2.82
N VAL A 24 29.47 -2.81 -3.68
CA VAL A 24 30.24 -2.71 -4.93
C VAL A 24 31.67 -2.30 -4.57
N THR A 25 32.53 -3.28 -4.29
CA THR A 25 33.99 -3.09 -4.27
C THR A 25 34.55 -3.62 -5.58
N SER A 26 34.98 -2.71 -6.44
CA SER A 26 35.76 -3.05 -7.63
C SER A 26 37.17 -3.49 -7.21
N LYS A 27 37.56 -4.73 -7.57
CA LYS A 27 38.93 -5.12 -7.88
C LYS A 27 38.95 -6.52 -8.53
N ILE A 28 39.51 -6.57 -9.72
CA ILE A 28 39.72 -7.74 -10.58
C ILE A 28 40.88 -8.59 -10.03
N ALA A 29 40.74 -9.91 -9.96
CA ALA A 29 41.81 -10.90 -10.16
C ALA A 29 41.24 -12.32 -10.35
N MET A 30 41.79 -13.04 -11.33
CA MET A 30 41.44 -14.39 -11.79
C MET A 30 41.91 -15.52 -10.84
N SER A 31 41.14 -16.60 -10.73
CA SER A 31 41.60 -17.98 -11.06
C SER A 31 40.45 -18.99 -10.92
N GLU A 32 40.31 -19.85 -11.93
CA GLU A 32 39.33 -20.94 -12.06
C GLU A 32 39.53 -22.08 -11.05
N VAL A 33 38.46 -22.54 -10.42
CA VAL A 33 38.24 -23.97 -10.09
C VAL A 33 36.74 -24.26 -10.28
N GLN A 34 36.44 -25.19 -11.20
CA GLN A 34 35.11 -25.72 -11.47
C GLN A 34 34.56 -26.52 -10.29
N THR A 35 33.47 -26.03 -9.70
CA THR A 35 32.44 -26.88 -9.09
C THR A 35 31.11 -26.46 -9.71
N GLN A 36 30.44 -27.43 -10.36
CA GLN A 36 29.10 -27.25 -10.92
C GLN A 36 28.10 -27.10 -9.78
N ASP A 37 27.92 -25.88 -9.30
CA ASP A 37 26.76 -25.50 -8.50
C ASP A 37 25.64 -25.09 -9.45
N ILE A 38 24.47 -25.70 -9.25
CA ILE A 38 23.21 -25.32 -9.88
C ILE A 38 22.80 -23.99 -9.26
N GLU A 39 23.48 -22.91 -9.64
CA GLU A 39 23.04 -21.55 -9.39
C GLU A 39 21.79 -21.32 -10.25
N LYS A 40 20.63 -21.49 -9.62
CA LYS A 40 19.42 -20.80 -10.05
C LYS A 40 19.82 -19.35 -10.30
N ASN A 41 19.64 -18.89 -11.54
CA ASN A 41 19.81 -17.51 -11.98
C ASN A 41 19.01 -16.56 -11.08
N VAL A 42 19.56 -16.17 -9.93
CA VAL A 42 19.20 -14.94 -9.24
C VAL A 42 19.91 -13.86 -10.03
N SER A 43 19.22 -13.31 -11.03
CA SER A 43 19.69 -12.10 -11.69
C SER A 43 19.92 -11.06 -10.61
N LYS A 44 21.18 -10.66 -10.38
CA LYS A 44 21.51 -9.45 -9.62
C LYS A 44 20.70 -8.32 -10.24
N GLU A 45 19.65 -7.86 -9.56
CA GLU A 45 18.84 -6.73 -10.02
C GLU A 45 19.77 -5.53 -10.18
N SER A 46 20.10 -5.20 -11.43
CA SER A 46 20.87 -4.01 -11.77
C SER A 46 19.98 -2.79 -11.54
N VAL A 47 20.50 -1.80 -10.82
CA VAL A 47 19.88 -0.46 -10.78
C VAL A 47 19.71 0.01 -12.23
N PRO A 48 18.50 0.43 -12.65
CA PRO A 48 18.30 0.92 -14.00
C PRO A 48 19.25 2.10 -14.29
N ASP A 49 19.91 2.10 -15.46
CA ASP A 49 20.79 3.19 -15.90
C ASP A 49 20.04 4.52 -16.12
N GLU A 50 18.71 4.48 -16.18
CA GLU A 50 17.86 5.66 -16.33
C GLU A 50 17.63 6.37 -15.00
N ALA A 51 17.92 7.67 -14.98
CA ALA A 51 17.63 8.52 -13.82
C ALA A 51 16.12 8.44 -13.50
N PRO A 52 15.74 8.16 -12.23
CA PRO A 52 14.35 8.01 -11.86
C PRO A 52 13.59 9.31 -12.14
N CYS A 53 12.34 9.18 -12.63
CA CYS A 53 11.42 10.30 -12.79
C CYS A 53 11.41 11.16 -11.52
N PRO A 54 11.64 12.50 -11.57
CA PRO A 54 11.75 13.32 -10.37
C PRO A 54 10.58 13.13 -9.42
N TYR A 55 10.86 12.93 -8.13
CA TYR A 55 9.86 12.61 -7.10
C TYR A 55 8.67 13.58 -7.09
N TRP A 56 8.90 14.86 -7.37
CA TRP A 56 7.85 15.89 -7.37
C TRP A 56 6.88 15.77 -8.55
N LEU A 57 7.24 15.08 -9.64
CA LEU A 57 6.35 14.98 -10.81
C LEU A 57 5.08 14.19 -10.47
N MET A 58 5.22 13.13 -9.67
CA MET A 58 4.08 12.33 -9.18
C MET A 58 3.20 13.11 -8.18
N MET A 59 3.67 14.23 -7.60
CA MET A 59 2.80 15.11 -6.79
C MET A 59 1.70 15.74 -7.63
N ILE A 60 1.91 15.95 -8.93
CA ILE A 60 0.91 16.56 -9.80
C ILE A 60 -0.35 15.69 -9.87
N PRO A 61 -0.30 14.42 -10.35
CA PRO A 61 -1.48 13.56 -10.36
C PRO A 61 -1.99 13.26 -8.94
N TYR A 62 -1.13 13.20 -7.93
CA TYR A 62 -1.55 13.01 -6.54
C TYR A 62 -2.42 14.18 -6.02
N VAL A 63 -2.00 15.42 -6.22
CA VAL A 63 -2.77 16.61 -5.81
C VAL A 63 -4.01 16.79 -6.69
N LEU A 64 -3.90 16.54 -7.99
CA LEU A 64 -5.05 16.64 -8.90
C LEU A 64 -6.14 15.63 -8.54
N THR A 65 -5.77 14.37 -8.25
CA THR A 65 -6.75 13.38 -7.78
C THR A 65 -7.33 13.78 -6.43
N PHE A 66 -6.50 14.22 -5.48
CA PHE A 66 -7.00 14.70 -4.19
C PHE A 66 -8.05 15.81 -4.33
N VAL A 67 -7.75 16.85 -5.13
CA VAL A 67 -8.66 17.97 -5.37
C VAL A 67 -9.90 17.51 -6.13
N PHE A 68 -9.73 16.72 -7.18
CA PHE A 68 -10.84 16.25 -8.02
C PHE A 68 -11.83 15.39 -7.24
N PHE A 69 -11.38 14.36 -6.53
CA PHE A 69 -12.26 13.45 -5.79
C PHE A 69 -12.93 14.14 -4.61
N THR A 70 -12.22 15.04 -3.92
CA THR A 70 -12.80 15.87 -2.86
C THR A 70 -13.89 16.79 -3.41
N PHE A 71 -13.60 17.52 -4.50
CA PHE A 71 -14.55 18.42 -5.13
C PHE A 71 -15.76 17.65 -5.70
N PHE A 72 -15.52 16.51 -6.36
CA PHE A 72 -16.56 15.70 -6.98
C PHE A 72 -17.52 15.15 -5.91
N SER A 73 -16.97 14.62 -4.82
CA SER A 73 -17.75 14.16 -3.67
C SER A 73 -18.59 15.29 -3.08
N TRP A 74 -17.96 16.43 -2.78
CA TRP A 74 -18.64 17.60 -2.20
C TRP A 74 -19.73 18.17 -3.10
N LYS A 75 -19.50 18.23 -4.42
CA LYS A 75 -20.40 18.90 -5.35
C LYS A 75 -21.54 18.00 -5.84
N PHE A 76 -21.27 16.72 -6.07
CA PHE A 76 -22.18 15.84 -6.81
C PHE A 76 -22.73 14.67 -5.99
N ILE A 77 -22.02 14.19 -4.96
CA ILE A 77 -22.42 13.01 -4.19
C ILE A 77 -23.01 13.45 -2.85
N ASP A 78 -22.18 14.06 -2.00
CA ASP A 78 -22.49 14.44 -0.63
C ASP A 78 -23.12 15.84 -0.55
N THR A 79 -24.16 16.06 -1.35
CA THR A 79 -24.86 17.36 -1.45
C THR A 79 -25.53 17.82 -0.14
N LYS A 80 -25.75 16.89 0.80
CA LYS A 80 -26.27 17.16 2.13
C LYS A 80 -25.19 16.81 3.16
N PRO A 81 -24.56 17.82 3.81
CA PRO A 81 -23.50 17.57 4.76
C PRO A 81 -24.05 16.86 6.00
N ILE A 82 -23.37 15.81 6.43
CA ILE A 82 -23.72 15.07 7.65
C ILE A 82 -23.24 15.80 8.92
N GLN A 83 -23.74 15.36 10.07
CA GLN A 83 -23.27 15.84 11.36
C GLN A 83 -22.70 14.65 12.12
N TRP A 84 -21.40 14.71 12.39
CA TRP A 84 -20.70 13.70 13.18
C TRP A 84 -21.36 13.59 14.55
N HIS A 85 -21.62 12.35 14.99
CA HIS A 85 -22.18 12.10 16.31
C HIS A 85 -21.21 12.57 17.41
N PHE A 86 -19.91 12.33 17.22
CA PHE A 86 -18.83 12.81 18.07
C PHE A 86 -17.94 13.81 17.32
N PRO A 87 -18.36 15.09 17.17
CA PRO A 87 -17.66 16.06 16.31
C PRO A 87 -16.22 16.33 16.76
N VAL A 88 -15.98 16.48 18.08
CA VAL A 88 -14.63 16.70 18.61
C VAL A 88 -13.70 15.55 18.27
N VAL A 89 -14.16 14.30 18.46
CA VAL A 89 -13.38 13.10 18.14
C VAL A 89 -13.07 13.04 16.65
N ALA A 90 -14.05 13.32 15.80
CA ALA A 90 -13.85 13.35 14.35
C ALA A 90 -12.79 14.39 13.95
N TYR A 91 -12.88 15.63 14.42
CA TYR A 91 -11.90 16.67 14.08
C TYR A 91 -10.50 16.39 14.65
N VAL A 92 -10.39 15.81 15.84
CA VAL A 92 -9.11 15.36 16.39
C VAL A 92 -8.50 14.27 15.52
N PHE A 93 -9.32 13.29 15.09
CA PHE A 93 -8.87 12.23 14.19
C PHE A 93 -8.41 12.79 12.83
N ALA A 94 -9.14 13.74 12.26
CA ALA A 94 -8.73 14.42 11.02
C ALA A 94 -7.38 15.14 11.18
N GLY A 95 -7.19 15.86 12.29
CA GLY A 95 -5.91 16.49 12.63
C GLY A 95 -4.79 15.45 12.77
N PHE A 96 -5.07 14.33 13.41
CA PHE A 96 -4.11 13.24 13.57
C PHE A 96 -3.72 12.60 12.24
N CYS A 97 -4.66 12.39 11.32
CA CYS A 97 -4.37 11.92 9.96
C CYS A 97 -3.40 12.85 9.22
N VAL A 98 -3.62 14.17 9.28
CA VAL A 98 -2.72 15.16 8.67
C VAL A 98 -1.34 15.14 9.35
N LEU A 99 -1.30 15.13 10.68
CA LEU A 99 -0.04 15.08 11.42
C LEU A 99 0.76 13.81 11.12
N HIS A 100 0.10 12.65 11.04
CA HIS A 100 0.73 11.39 10.71
C HIS A 100 1.23 11.36 9.26
N TRP A 101 0.48 11.95 8.32
CA TRP A 101 0.94 12.12 6.93
C TRP A 101 2.18 13.03 6.84
N CYS A 102 2.18 14.16 7.55
CA CYS A 102 3.35 15.05 7.64
C CYS A 102 4.55 14.35 8.29
N TYR A 103 4.31 13.56 9.34
CA TYR A 103 5.34 12.76 9.99
C TYR A 103 5.94 11.73 9.02
N LEU A 104 5.11 10.98 8.30
CA LEU A 104 5.54 10.04 7.25
C LEU A 104 6.42 10.76 6.21
N LEU A 105 5.94 11.86 5.64
CA LEU A 105 6.70 12.63 4.65
C LEU A 105 8.06 13.09 5.20
N GLY A 106 8.07 13.71 6.38
CA GLY A 106 9.27 14.25 7.01
C GLY A 106 10.28 13.18 7.38
N GLU A 107 9.82 12.08 7.96
CA GLU A 107 10.65 10.93 8.35
C GLU A 107 11.29 10.28 7.11
N ARG A 108 10.49 9.95 6.10
CA ARG A 108 10.99 9.32 4.87
C ARG A 108 11.96 10.20 4.12
N TRP A 109 11.68 11.51 4.03
CA TRP A 109 12.62 12.46 3.47
C TRP A 109 13.92 12.54 4.28
N TYR A 110 13.82 12.61 5.61
CA TYR A 110 14.98 12.71 6.48
C TYR A 110 15.88 11.49 6.35
N PHE A 111 15.35 10.27 6.36
CA PHE A 111 16.16 9.03 6.33
C PHE A 111 16.55 8.56 4.93
N TYR A 112 15.73 8.80 3.92
CA TYR A 112 15.93 8.22 2.58
C TYR A 112 16.09 9.27 1.48
N GLY A 113 15.92 10.56 1.79
CA GLY A 113 15.99 11.63 0.81
C GLY A 113 14.87 11.54 -0.23
N PRO A 114 15.13 11.90 -1.50
CA PRO A 114 14.16 11.81 -2.58
C PRO A 114 13.52 10.43 -2.77
N ALA A 115 14.25 9.35 -2.48
CA ALA A 115 13.76 7.98 -2.56
C ALA A 115 12.60 7.71 -1.59
N GLY A 116 12.68 8.26 -0.36
CA GLY A 116 11.62 8.11 0.63
C GLY A 116 10.35 8.88 0.28
N PHE A 117 10.46 9.91 -0.57
CA PHE A 117 9.31 10.71 -0.97
C PHE A 117 8.27 9.87 -1.74
N TYR A 118 8.69 8.86 -2.51
CA TYR A 118 7.75 8.02 -3.25
C TYR A 118 6.80 7.22 -2.33
N GLU A 119 7.17 6.99 -1.07
CA GLU A 119 6.35 6.24 -0.12
C GLU A 119 5.09 6.99 0.33
N ILE A 120 5.00 8.31 0.13
CA ILE A 120 3.76 9.04 0.44
C ILE A 120 2.64 8.75 -0.59
N TYR A 121 2.99 8.13 -1.72
CA TYR A 121 2.06 7.81 -2.80
C TYR A 121 1.28 6.52 -2.59
N TRP A 122 1.58 5.75 -1.55
CA TRP A 122 0.77 4.61 -1.15
C TRP A 122 -0.67 5.01 -0.84
N TYR A 123 -1.61 4.11 -1.15
CA TYR A 123 -3.04 4.32 -0.88
C TYR A 123 -3.33 4.63 0.59
N CYS A 124 -2.64 3.95 1.51
CA CYS A 124 -2.78 4.16 2.96
C CYS A 124 -2.43 5.61 3.35
N SER A 125 -1.33 6.12 2.79
CA SER A 125 -0.88 7.50 3.00
C SER A 125 -1.88 8.51 2.44
N LEU A 126 -2.36 8.28 1.21
CA LEU A 126 -3.36 9.17 0.60
C LEU A 126 -4.71 9.14 1.33
N ALA A 127 -5.11 7.97 1.84
CA ALA A 127 -6.33 7.81 2.62
C ALA A 127 -6.32 8.66 3.89
N LEU A 128 -5.16 8.94 4.50
CA LEU A 128 -5.06 9.87 5.63
C LEU A 128 -5.51 11.29 5.23
N LEU A 129 -5.02 11.80 4.10
CA LEU A 129 -5.38 13.14 3.62
C LEU A 129 -6.85 13.21 3.20
N PHE A 130 -7.32 12.22 2.43
CA PHE A 130 -8.72 12.17 2.02
C PHE A 130 -9.67 12.04 3.21
N THR A 131 -9.32 11.23 4.22
CA THR A 131 -10.12 11.10 5.44
C THR A 131 -10.17 12.42 6.20
N ALA A 132 -9.05 13.14 6.32
CA ALA A 132 -9.04 14.45 6.96
C ALA A 132 -9.95 15.46 6.22
N ALA A 133 -9.83 15.54 4.89
CA ALA A 133 -10.70 16.38 4.07
C ALA A 133 -12.17 15.98 4.19
N ALA A 134 -12.44 14.67 4.17
CA ALA A 134 -13.78 14.12 4.27
C ALA A 134 -14.43 14.44 5.62
N VAL A 135 -13.69 14.37 6.71
CA VAL A 135 -14.18 14.76 8.03
C VAL A 135 -14.50 16.25 8.09
N VAL A 136 -13.60 17.10 7.61
CA VAL A 136 -13.77 18.55 7.66
C VAL A 136 -14.95 19.01 6.79
N LEU A 137 -15.06 18.45 5.59
CA LEU A 137 -16.07 18.80 4.60
C LEU A 137 -17.35 17.96 4.71
N LYS A 138 -17.39 16.99 5.64
CA LYS A 138 -18.55 16.12 5.92
C LYS A 138 -18.95 15.25 4.72
N LEU A 139 -17.96 14.58 4.14
CA LEU A 139 -18.06 13.80 2.90
C LEU A 139 -17.99 12.28 3.16
N PRO A 140 -19.11 11.60 3.51
CA PRO A 140 -19.10 10.17 3.73
C PRO A 140 -18.69 9.35 2.50
N SER A 141 -18.89 9.84 1.26
CA SER A 141 -18.44 9.10 0.06
C SER A 141 -16.92 8.99 -0.03
N LEU A 142 -16.21 10.01 0.43
CA LEU A 142 -14.75 10.06 0.42
C LEU A 142 -14.14 9.18 1.54
N ILE A 143 -14.82 9.09 2.70
CA ILE A 143 -14.49 8.09 3.73
C ILE A 143 -14.68 6.68 3.17
N ALA A 144 -15.82 6.42 2.52
CA ALA A 144 -16.13 5.12 1.94
C ALA A 144 -15.11 4.70 0.88
N GLU A 145 -14.67 5.63 0.02
CA GLU A 145 -13.57 5.41 -0.93
C GLU A 145 -12.29 4.95 -0.23
N CYS A 146 -11.85 5.68 0.81
CA CYS A 146 -10.65 5.34 1.57
C CYS A 146 -10.73 3.94 2.18
N MET A 147 -11.87 3.61 2.79
CA MET A 147 -12.09 2.29 3.39
C MET A 147 -12.03 1.18 2.35
N CYS A 148 -12.71 1.35 1.20
CA CYS A 148 -12.71 0.35 0.14
C CYS A 148 -11.32 0.09 -0.42
N LEU A 149 -10.53 1.15 -0.62
CA LEU A 149 -9.20 1.07 -1.22
C LEU A 149 -8.14 0.50 -0.28
N THR A 150 -8.32 0.65 1.04
CA THR A 150 -7.26 0.35 2.02
C THR A 150 -7.57 -0.79 3.00
N LEU A 151 -8.80 -1.31 3.04
CA LEU A 151 -9.17 -2.37 3.99
C LEU A 151 -8.28 -3.61 3.86
N PHE A 152 -8.12 -4.16 2.66
CA PHE A 152 -7.32 -5.38 2.48
C PHE A 152 -5.84 -5.20 2.83
N PRO A 153 -5.16 -4.12 2.43
CA PRO A 153 -3.83 -3.79 2.95
C PRO A 153 -3.75 -3.71 4.48
N HIS A 154 -4.77 -3.17 5.15
CA HIS A 154 -4.79 -3.11 6.61
C HIS A 154 -5.03 -4.50 7.24
N ILE A 155 -5.97 -5.28 6.71
CA ILE A 155 -6.24 -6.64 7.17
C ILE A 155 -5.02 -7.53 6.98
N SER A 156 -4.35 -7.47 5.84
CA SER A 156 -3.14 -8.27 5.62
C SER A 156 -2.08 -7.93 6.66
N PHE A 157 -1.91 -6.63 6.94
CA PHE A 157 -0.98 -6.13 7.93
C PHE A 157 -1.33 -6.64 9.34
N TRP A 158 -2.61 -6.66 9.71
CA TRP A 158 -3.07 -7.21 11.00
C TRP A 158 -2.85 -8.70 11.12
N ILE A 159 -3.14 -9.46 10.05
CA ILE A 159 -2.94 -10.91 10.02
C ILE A 159 -1.46 -11.23 10.26
N ASP A 160 -0.56 -10.60 9.52
CA ASP A 160 0.88 -10.85 9.70
C ASP A 160 1.39 -10.35 11.06
N ALA A 161 0.92 -9.19 11.54
CA ALA A 161 1.30 -8.70 12.86
C ALA A 161 0.84 -9.63 14.01
N ILE A 162 -0.29 -10.31 13.87
CA ILE A 162 -0.79 -11.22 14.91
C ILE A 162 -0.14 -12.60 14.77
N LEU A 163 -0.02 -13.12 13.55
CA LEU A 163 0.38 -14.50 13.30
C LEU A 163 1.89 -14.70 13.21
N THR A 164 2.68 -13.71 12.77
CA THR A 164 4.14 -13.87 12.65
C THR A 164 4.82 -14.28 13.96
N PRO A 165 4.49 -13.68 15.14
CA PRO A 165 5.04 -14.13 16.41
C PRO A 165 4.68 -15.56 16.81
N ILE A 166 3.56 -16.09 16.30
CA ILE A 166 3.02 -17.41 16.62
C ILE A 166 3.58 -18.47 15.67
N CYS A 167 3.56 -18.18 14.37
CA CYS A 167 3.98 -19.08 13.30
C CYS A 167 5.49 -19.06 13.07
N GLY A 168 6.19 -18.02 13.53
CA GLY A 168 7.63 -17.82 13.27
C GLY A 168 7.94 -17.39 11.83
N HIS A 169 6.91 -17.20 10.99
CA HIS A 169 7.00 -16.68 9.64
C HIS A 169 5.75 -15.87 9.32
N GLU A 170 5.86 -14.97 8.33
CA GLU A 170 4.72 -14.22 7.80
C GLU A 170 3.80 -15.12 6.96
N VAL A 171 2.49 -14.86 7.04
CA VAL A 171 1.48 -15.69 6.37
C VAL A 171 1.11 -15.10 5.01
N ILE A 172 1.01 -13.78 4.93
CA ILE A 172 0.69 -13.04 3.70
C ILE A 172 1.94 -12.35 3.13
N GLY A 173 2.86 -11.89 3.98
CA GLY A 173 4.10 -11.22 3.57
C GLY A 173 4.00 -9.69 3.50
N SER A 174 3.10 -9.10 4.28
CA SER A 174 2.84 -7.66 4.33
C SER A 174 3.48 -6.93 5.52
N ALA A 175 3.73 -7.64 6.63
CA ALA A 175 4.21 -7.03 7.87
C ALA A 175 5.28 -7.84 8.62
N GLY A 176 5.87 -8.91 8.06
CA GLY A 176 6.87 -9.71 8.76
C GLY A 176 8.12 -8.92 9.14
N TRP A 177 8.47 -7.90 8.36
CA TRP A 177 9.55 -6.95 8.64
C TRP A 177 9.39 -6.22 9.98
N LEU A 178 8.18 -6.09 10.54
CA LEU A 178 7.98 -5.49 11.88
C LEU A 178 8.77 -6.22 12.98
N TYR A 179 9.02 -7.51 12.80
CA TYR A 179 9.71 -8.37 13.77
C TYR A 179 11.20 -8.49 13.51
N ASP A 180 11.67 -8.03 12.35
CA ASP A 180 13.09 -8.02 12.02
C ASP A 180 13.82 -6.97 12.87
N LYS A 181 14.79 -7.41 13.66
CA LYS A 181 15.63 -6.57 14.52
C LYS A 181 16.40 -5.51 13.74
N GLU A 182 16.61 -5.69 12.45
CA GLU A 182 17.33 -4.76 11.60
C GLU A 182 16.44 -3.62 11.08
N THR A 183 15.11 -3.79 11.10
CA THR A 183 14.19 -2.73 10.71
C THR A 183 14.28 -1.55 11.69
N PRO A 184 14.53 -0.33 11.20
CA PRO A 184 14.58 0.85 12.03
C PRO A 184 13.27 1.11 12.79
N TRP A 185 13.38 1.54 14.05
CA TRP A 185 12.23 1.84 14.90
C TRP A 185 11.31 2.92 14.32
N HIS A 186 11.87 3.92 13.63
CA HIS A 186 11.08 5.00 13.03
C HIS A 186 10.11 4.50 11.95
N GLU A 187 10.50 3.49 11.16
CA GLU A 187 9.63 2.86 10.16
C GLU A 187 8.47 2.11 10.80
N ARG A 188 8.72 1.46 11.93
CA ARG A 188 7.68 0.76 12.70
C ARG A 188 6.66 1.74 13.29
N ILE A 189 7.10 2.91 13.74
CA ILE A 189 6.19 3.97 14.18
C ILE A 189 5.38 4.51 13.00
N SER A 190 6.04 4.79 11.87
CA SER A 190 5.38 5.44 10.74
C SER A 190 4.32 4.53 10.08
N THR A 191 4.46 3.21 10.18
CA THR A 191 3.42 2.26 9.75
C THR A 191 2.27 2.06 10.74
N PHE A 192 2.34 2.59 11.97
CA PHE A 192 1.34 2.30 13.03
C PHE A 192 -0.09 2.74 12.67
N HIS A 193 -0.25 3.60 11.65
CA HIS A 193 -1.56 3.94 11.07
C HIS A 193 -2.36 2.73 10.58
N HIS A 194 -1.68 1.65 10.21
CA HIS A 194 -2.36 0.41 9.86
C HIS A 194 -3.20 -0.13 11.02
N PHE A 195 -2.86 0.14 12.29
CA PHE A 195 -3.62 -0.36 13.43
C PHE A 195 -4.75 0.58 13.88
N TRP A 196 -4.51 1.89 13.93
CA TRP A 196 -5.49 2.82 14.49
C TRP A 196 -6.48 3.38 13.47
N PHE A 197 -6.17 3.35 12.16
CA PHE A 197 -6.97 4.02 11.14
C PHE A 197 -8.43 3.51 11.09
N PHE A 198 -8.62 2.19 10.93
CA PHE A 198 -9.97 1.60 10.86
C PHE A 198 -10.76 1.69 12.17
N PRO A 199 -10.19 1.39 13.36
CA PRO A 199 -10.90 1.61 14.62
C PRO A 199 -11.42 3.05 14.77
N CYS A 200 -10.58 4.04 14.47
CA CYS A 200 -10.98 5.44 14.56
C CYS A 200 -12.01 5.83 13.50
N ILE A 201 -11.92 5.32 12.27
CA ILE A 201 -12.89 5.65 11.21
C ILE A 201 -14.29 5.11 11.54
N PHE A 202 -14.40 3.93 12.16
CA PHE A 202 -15.68 3.42 12.62
C PHE A 202 -16.28 4.25 13.76
N ILE A 203 -15.46 4.81 14.66
CA ILE A 203 -15.93 5.76 15.68
C ILE A 203 -16.49 7.04 15.03
N VAL A 204 -15.83 7.55 13.98
CA VAL A 204 -16.32 8.72 13.22
C VAL A 204 -17.67 8.43 12.55
N LEU A 205 -17.84 7.22 12.01
CA LEU A 205 -19.06 6.78 11.34
C LEU A 205 -20.18 6.35 12.31
N TYR A 206 -19.94 6.36 13.62
CA TYR A 206 -20.95 6.01 14.62
C TYR A 206 -22.17 6.94 14.52
N GLY A 207 -23.35 6.33 14.53
CA GLY A 207 -24.63 7.03 14.40
C GLY A 207 -24.87 7.69 13.04
N GLN A 208 -24.00 7.46 12.05
CA GLN A 208 -24.16 7.98 10.69
C GLN A 208 -24.93 6.97 9.81
N PRO A 209 -25.59 7.44 8.73
CA PRO A 209 -26.10 6.54 7.69
C PRO A 209 -24.99 5.61 7.15
N PRO A 210 -25.36 4.41 6.65
CA PRO A 210 -24.41 3.51 6.02
C PRO A 210 -23.60 4.22 4.93
N ILE A 211 -22.31 3.88 4.83
CA ILE A 211 -21.41 4.42 3.82
C ILE A 211 -22.00 4.24 2.41
N PRO A 212 -21.92 5.27 1.54
CA PRO A 212 -22.55 5.23 0.23
C PRO A 212 -21.75 4.37 -0.76
N ILE A 213 -22.45 3.62 -1.63
CA ILE A 213 -21.86 2.79 -2.70
C ILE A 213 -21.01 3.60 -3.69
N GLN A 214 -21.25 4.90 -3.79
CA GLN A 214 -20.44 5.81 -4.60
C GLN A 214 -18.96 5.77 -4.19
N GLY A 215 -18.66 5.58 -2.90
CA GLY A 215 -17.27 5.44 -2.44
C GLY A 215 -16.56 4.22 -3.04
N TYR A 216 -17.27 3.11 -3.21
CA TYR A 216 -16.74 1.94 -3.93
C TYR A 216 -16.41 2.29 -5.39
N ILE A 217 -17.29 2.98 -6.10
CA ILE A 217 -17.05 3.40 -7.49
C ILE A 217 -15.83 4.33 -7.57
N LEU A 218 -15.75 5.32 -6.67
CA LEU A 218 -14.62 6.24 -6.58
C LEU A 218 -13.31 5.47 -6.32
N SER A 219 -13.32 4.48 -5.43
CA SER A 219 -12.13 3.67 -5.13
C SER A 219 -11.59 2.94 -6.37
N ILE A 220 -12.48 2.49 -7.27
CA ILE A 220 -12.07 1.86 -8.52
C ILE A 220 -11.38 2.87 -9.44
N VAL A 221 -11.97 4.05 -9.60
CA VAL A 221 -11.41 5.10 -10.46
C VAL A 221 -10.06 5.58 -9.90
N GLN A 222 -9.98 5.81 -8.58
CA GLN A 222 -8.76 6.25 -7.92
C GLN A 222 -7.65 5.22 -8.04
N PHE A 223 -7.97 3.92 -7.91
CA PHE A 223 -7.03 2.85 -8.13
C PHE A 223 -6.43 2.92 -9.54
N VAL A 224 -7.28 2.98 -10.59
CA VAL A 224 -6.84 3.02 -12.00
C VAL A 224 -5.95 4.23 -12.26
N VAL A 225 -6.39 5.42 -11.84
CA VAL A 225 -5.68 6.67 -12.08
C VAL A 225 -4.31 6.63 -11.39
N LEU A 226 -4.26 6.28 -10.11
CA LEU A 226 -2.99 6.26 -9.38
C LEU A 226 -2.06 5.14 -9.83
N ASN A 227 -2.57 3.95 -10.15
CA ASN A 227 -1.72 2.88 -10.69
C ASN A 227 -1.08 3.31 -12.00
N PHE A 228 -1.86 3.91 -12.91
CA PHE A 228 -1.37 4.40 -14.19
C PHE A 228 -0.22 5.40 -14.00
N PHE A 229 -0.43 6.44 -13.17
CA PHE A 229 0.62 7.43 -12.93
C PHE A 229 1.79 6.85 -12.15
N ALA A 230 1.56 5.99 -11.16
CA ALA A 230 2.63 5.36 -10.37
C ALA A 230 3.56 4.52 -11.26
N HIS A 231 3.01 3.75 -12.21
CA HIS A 231 3.80 2.95 -13.12
C HIS A 231 4.79 3.78 -13.95
N PHE A 232 4.33 4.92 -14.49
CA PHE A 232 5.16 5.75 -15.37
C PHE A 232 5.99 6.81 -14.64
N MET A 233 5.61 7.20 -13.43
CA MET A 233 6.21 8.32 -12.71
C MET A 233 6.93 7.94 -11.42
N THR A 234 6.90 6.67 -11.02
CA THR A 234 7.66 6.17 -9.86
C THR A 234 8.62 5.05 -10.29
N PRO A 235 9.87 5.08 -9.83
CA PRO A 235 10.82 4.02 -10.14
C PRO A 235 10.43 2.73 -9.42
N ASN A 236 10.59 1.58 -10.07
CA ASN A 236 10.43 0.28 -9.42
C ASN A 236 11.55 0.01 -8.39
N VAL A 237 12.74 0.57 -8.63
CA VAL A 237 13.91 0.47 -7.74
C VAL A 237 14.62 1.81 -7.74
N THR A 238 15.05 2.27 -6.57
CA THR A 238 15.83 3.51 -6.40
C THR A 238 16.97 3.32 -5.43
N VAL A 239 17.89 4.28 -5.40
CA VAL A 239 19.00 4.31 -4.44
C VAL A 239 18.71 5.42 -3.43
N ASP A 240 18.76 5.08 -2.14
CA ASP A 240 18.54 6.04 -1.07
C ASP A 240 19.74 6.97 -0.87
N LYS A 241 19.59 7.94 0.04
CA LYS A 241 20.68 8.89 0.37
C LYS A 241 21.96 8.23 0.93
N ASN A 242 21.89 6.98 1.39
CA ASN A 242 22.99 6.22 1.97
C ASN A 242 23.65 5.29 0.94
N GLY A 243 23.15 5.24 -0.30
CA GLY A 243 23.63 4.35 -1.34
C GLY A 243 23.02 2.95 -1.28
N GLU A 244 21.98 2.73 -0.48
CA GLU A 244 21.27 1.45 -0.37
C GLU A 244 20.13 1.36 -1.38
N ILE A 245 19.94 0.16 -1.94
CA ILE A 245 18.87 -0.12 -2.91
C ILE A 245 17.53 -0.26 -2.18
N ARG A 246 16.52 0.49 -2.63
CA ARG A 246 15.12 0.38 -2.18
C ARG A 246 14.24 -0.07 -3.34
N LYS A 247 13.52 -1.18 -3.15
CA LYS A 247 12.45 -1.59 -4.06
C LYS A 247 11.19 -0.80 -3.74
N LEU A 248 10.56 -0.25 -4.77
CA LEU A 248 9.40 0.65 -4.69
C LEU A 248 8.32 0.19 -5.67
N ASN A 249 7.47 -0.72 -5.22
CA ASN A 249 6.29 -1.15 -6.00
C ASN A 249 5.06 -0.34 -5.60
N ILE A 250 5.15 0.98 -5.71
CA ILE A 250 4.11 1.93 -5.24
C ILE A 250 2.75 1.56 -5.85
N CYS A 251 1.73 1.45 -5.01
CA CYS A 251 0.37 1.09 -5.42
C CYS A 251 0.27 -0.23 -6.21
N VAL A 252 1.29 -1.10 -6.11
CA VAL A 252 1.36 -2.37 -6.85
C VAL A 252 1.40 -2.13 -8.37
N SER A 253 2.00 -1.01 -8.80
CA SER A 253 1.98 -0.56 -10.20
C SER A 253 2.93 -1.30 -11.13
N HIS A 254 3.90 -2.03 -10.59
CA HIS A 254 4.93 -2.72 -11.39
C HIS A 254 4.72 -4.23 -11.40
N VAL A 255 4.42 -4.82 -10.24
CA VAL A 255 4.29 -6.28 -10.08
C VAL A 255 3.17 -6.58 -9.08
N ALA A 256 2.41 -7.66 -9.29
CA ALA A 256 1.47 -8.13 -8.27
C ALA A 256 2.21 -8.67 -7.04
N PRO A 257 1.60 -8.68 -5.84
CA PRO A 257 2.19 -9.33 -4.67
C PRO A 257 2.52 -10.79 -4.96
N ASP A 258 3.63 -11.29 -4.43
CA ASP A 258 4.16 -12.61 -4.82
C ASP A 258 3.19 -13.76 -4.57
N PHE A 259 2.41 -13.69 -3.48
CA PHE A 259 1.40 -14.69 -3.17
C PHE A 259 0.29 -14.76 -4.23
N LEU A 260 0.09 -13.72 -5.03
CA LEU A 260 -0.88 -13.66 -6.12
C LEU A 260 -0.28 -14.02 -7.48
N LEU A 261 1.04 -13.94 -7.68
CA LEU A 261 1.68 -14.14 -8.98
C LEU A 261 1.35 -15.49 -9.64
N ASN A 262 1.07 -16.51 -8.85
CA ASN A 262 0.77 -17.86 -9.33
C ASN A 262 -0.73 -18.22 -9.30
N ILE A 263 -1.61 -17.31 -8.87
CA ILE A 263 -3.04 -17.59 -8.69
C ILE A 263 -3.82 -16.94 -9.84
N PRO A 264 -4.53 -17.70 -10.69
CA PRO A 264 -5.47 -17.11 -11.63
C PRO A 264 -6.59 -16.35 -10.88
N PRO A 265 -7.05 -15.20 -11.38
CA PRO A 265 -6.67 -14.52 -12.63
C PRO A 265 -5.45 -13.59 -12.51
N PHE A 266 -4.86 -13.41 -11.33
CA PHE A 266 -3.71 -12.52 -11.10
C PHE A 266 -2.48 -12.91 -11.93
N SER A 267 -2.25 -14.21 -12.08
CA SER A 267 -1.19 -14.73 -12.94
C SER A 267 -1.36 -14.37 -14.42
N TRP A 268 -2.58 -14.07 -14.88
CA TRP A 268 -2.84 -13.72 -16.29
C TRP A 268 -2.27 -12.36 -16.69
N GLY A 269 -2.12 -11.43 -15.74
CA GLY A 269 -1.50 -10.12 -15.99
C GLY A 269 0.03 -10.18 -16.00
N THR A 270 0.63 -11.26 -15.50
CA THR A 270 2.08 -11.37 -15.33
C THR A 270 2.75 -11.49 -16.70
N ARG A 271 3.81 -10.69 -16.92
CA ARG A 271 4.56 -10.59 -18.21
C ARG A 271 3.74 -10.10 -19.41
N GLN A 272 2.54 -9.56 -19.18
CA GLN A 272 1.75 -8.91 -20.23
C GLN A 272 2.14 -7.42 -20.34
N PRO A 273 1.81 -6.75 -21.47
CA PRO A 273 1.92 -5.30 -21.55
C PRO A 273 1.19 -4.61 -20.39
N TYR A 274 1.72 -3.50 -19.89
CA TYR A 274 1.21 -2.85 -18.68
C TYR A 274 -0.29 -2.56 -18.71
N LEU A 275 -0.85 -2.14 -19.86
CA LEU A 275 -2.29 -1.89 -19.97
C LEU A 275 -3.13 -3.15 -19.75
N VAL A 276 -2.64 -4.32 -20.17
CA VAL A 276 -3.29 -5.61 -19.93
C VAL A 276 -3.17 -5.98 -18.45
N PHE A 277 -1.99 -5.80 -17.86
CA PHE A 277 -1.80 -5.96 -16.41
C PHE A 277 -2.78 -5.09 -15.61
N LEU A 278 -2.86 -3.79 -15.93
CA LEU A 278 -3.76 -2.84 -15.27
C LEU A 278 -5.23 -3.23 -15.43
N LEU A 279 -5.63 -3.72 -16.61
CA LEU A 279 -6.98 -4.20 -16.87
C LEU A 279 -7.31 -5.44 -16.00
N VAL A 280 -6.41 -6.41 -15.94
CA VAL A 280 -6.56 -7.61 -15.10
C VAL A 280 -6.60 -7.23 -13.63
N ALA A 281 -5.67 -6.40 -13.16
CA ALA A 281 -5.66 -5.89 -11.79
C ALA A 281 -6.95 -5.12 -11.46
N THR A 282 -7.49 -4.35 -12.41
CA THR A 282 -8.73 -3.61 -12.18
C THR A 282 -9.94 -4.54 -12.11
N LEU A 283 -10.17 -5.37 -13.13
CA LEU A 283 -11.38 -6.17 -13.26
C LEU A 283 -11.41 -7.37 -12.30
N CYS A 284 -10.25 -7.97 -12.06
CA CYS A 284 -10.16 -9.23 -11.35
C CYS A 284 -9.70 -9.09 -9.90
N TYR A 285 -9.13 -7.95 -9.52
CA TYR A 285 -8.75 -7.67 -8.15
C TYR A 285 -9.51 -6.48 -7.59
N ASN A 286 -9.27 -5.29 -8.12
CA ASN A 286 -9.78 -4.05 -7.55
C ASN A 286 -11.31 -4.02 -7.48
N VAL A 287 -12.02 -4.38 -8.56
CA VAL A 287 -13.49 -4.46 -8.59
C VAL A 287 -14.04 -5.43 -7.54
N PRO A 288 -13.70 -6.74 -7.55
CA PRO A 288 -14.26 -7.67 -6.59
C PRO A 288 -13.80 -7.42 -5.16
N PHE A 289 -12.52 -7.14 -4.92
CA PHE A 289 -12.01 -6.90 -3.57
C PHE A 289 -12.56 -5.60 -3.00
N ASN A 290 -12.59 -4.48 -3.72
CA ASN A 290 -13.17 -3.26 -3.17
C ASN A 290 -14.68 -3.39 -2.96
N TYR A 291 -15.38 -4.22 -3.73
CA TYR A 291 -16.79 -4.52 -3.47
C TYR A 291 -16.97 -5.32 -2.17
N VAL A 292 -16.13 -6.33 -1.93
CA VAL A 292 -16.12 -7.07 -0.66
C VAL A 292 -15.74 -6.14 0.49
N ALA A 293 -14.76 -5.26 0.31
CA ALA A 293 -14.37 -4.28 1.30
C ALA A 293 -15.52 -3.33 1.64
N PHE A 294 -16.22 -2.80 0.62
CA PHE A 294 -17.43 -2.01 0.80
C PHE A 294 -18.46 -2.75 1.63
N PHE A 295 -18.78 -3.99 1.26
CA PHE A 295 -19.77 -4.81 1.96
C PHE A 295 -19.38 -5.04 3.43
N ILE A 296 -18.13 -5.42 3.69
CA ILE A 296 -17.62 -5.59 5.07
C ILE A 296 -17.75 -4.30 5.86
N CYS A 297 -17.26 -3.18 5.30
CA CYS A 297 -17.29 -1.88 5.97
C CYS A 297 -18.72 -1.41 6.27
N GLU A 298 -19.64 -1.57 5.31
CA GLU A 298 -21.06 -1.24 5.49
C GLU A 298 -21.69 -2.10 6.61
N LYS A 299 -21.47 -3.42 6.60
CA LYS A 299 -22.06 -4.32 7.61
C LYS A 299 -21.47 -4.10 8.99
N VAL A 300 -20.16 -3.87 9.09
CA VAL A 300 -19.51 -3.55 10.36
C VAL A 300 -20.02 -2.21 10.90
N GLN A 301 -20.17 -1.19 10.05
CA GLN A 301 -20.75 0.09 10.47
C GLN A 301 -22.20 -0.09 10.95
N GLN A 302 -23.03 -0.84 10.22
CA GLN A 302 -24.41 -1.14 10.62
C GLN A 302 -24.44 -1.85 11.98
N LEU A 303 -23.55 -2.83 12.20
CA LEU A 303 -23.42 -3.51 13.48
C LEU A 303 -23.03 -2.56 14.61
N VAL A 304 -22.02 -1.72 14.39
CA VAL A 304 -21.56 -0.71 15.35
C VAL A 304 -22.69 0.27 15.70
N ASN A 305 -23.52 0.65 14.74
CA ASN A 305 -24.66 1.55 14.95
C ASN A 305 -25.85 0.91 15.68
N MET A 306 -25.90 -0.42 15.81
CA MET A 306 -26.93 -1.13 16.58
C MET A 306 -26.59 -1.22 18.07
N ILE A 307 -25.35 -0.90 18.46
CA ILE A 307 -24.84 -0.92 19.83
C ILE A 307 -25.00 0.47 20.46
#